data_AF-A0A935V379-F1
#
_entry.id   AF-A0A935V379-F1
#
_cell.length_a   1.000
_cell.length_b   1.000
_cell.length_c   1.000
_cell.angle_alpha   90.00
_cell.angle_beta   90.00
_cell.angle_gamma   90.00
#
_symmetry.space_group_name_H-M   'P 1'
#
loop_
_entity.id
_entity.type
_entity.pdbx_description
1 polymer ?
#
loop_
_entity_poly.entity_id
_entity_poly.type
_entity_poly.pdbx_seq_one_letter_code
_entity_poly.pdbx_strand_id
1 'polypeptide(L)'
;MAPHQRQVLARGVDFTTKEVGRLVGDLLPSLRNVIPVKVQTERLPQGASHRPSLSLDLRPTLSGGAIARLDLVYGDPPVARLVANELQLLGKTIPLRDVLEERRLLSEAEQSLRLPVGREIELDALELMRLSRDRLPLFTGKVNEGAERMRARKEAAQIRLSERGDRVESDADPKALIRAWREGAPLVPLKKGGFAPLPTAFLEQHGHLLAELVAASDKDGALPPHTLPAAAELARALDQPPPADLGALRPLVEGFEGLPEVAPPAGPRRACAHTSSSASAGSASCGA
;
A
#
# COMPACT_ATOMS: atom_id res chain seq x y z
N MET A 1 22.08 -6.17 41.47
CA MET A 1 22.50 -4.76 41.43
C MET A 1 24.00 -4.71 41.18
N ALA A 2 24.48 -3.90 40.23
CA ALA A 2 25.91 -3.85 39.92
C ALA A 2 26.70 -3.03 40.97
N PRO A 3 28.00 -3.33 41.21
CA PRO A 3 28.81 -2.67 42.24
C PRO A 3 28.90 -1.14 42.07
N HIS A 4 29.08 -0.69 40.82
CA HIS A 4 29.16 0.74 40.49
C HIS A 4 27.88 1.50 40.87
N GLN A 5 26.72 0.85 40.71
CA GLN A 5 25.41 1.45 40.94
C GLN A 5 25.17 1.68 42.44
N ARG A 6 25.69 0.80 43.33
CA ARG A 6 25.64 1.01 44.78
C ARG A 6 26.49 2.20 45.20
N GLN A 7 27.66 2.36 44.60
CA GLN A 7 28.60 3.42 44.93
C GLN A 7 28.07 4.80 44.49
N VAL A 8 27.36 4.86 43.36
CA VAL A 8 26.66 6.07 42.89
C VAL A 8 25.51 6.44 43.83
N LEU A 9 24.66 5.47 44.22
CA LEU A 9 23.54 5.74 45.13
C LEU A 9 24.01 6.13 46.54
N ALA A 10 25.15 5.62 47.01
CA ALA A 10 25.72 5.98 48.30
C ALA A 10 26.19 7.45 48.37
N ARG A 11 26.50 8.08 47.23
CA ARG A 11 26.90 9.49 47.15
C ARG A 11 25.71 10.46 47.11
N GLY A 12 24.49 9.94 46.94
CA GLY A 12 23.32 10.76 46.62
C GLY A 12 23.28 11.10 45.13
N VAL A 13 22.08 11.11 44.55
CA VAL A 13 21.83 11.51 43.17
C VAL A 13 20.70 12.52 43.19
N ASP A 14 20.97 13.70 42.64
CA ASP A 14 19.97 14.76 42.53
C ASP A 14 19.25 14.66 41.19
N PHE A 15 17.93 14.87 41.22
CA PHE A 15 17.08 14.84 40.03
C PHE A 15 16.43 16.21 39.84
N THR A 16 16.44 16.69 38.60
CA THR A 16 15.79 17.95 38.21
C THR A 16 14.29 17.74 37.99
N THR A 17 13.52 18.84 37.93
CA THR A 17 12.07 18.79 37.67
C THR A 17 11.70 18.06 36.38
N LYS A 18 12.58 18.09 35.37
CA LYS A 18 12.37 17.38 34.09
C LYS A 18 12.53 15.86 34.22
N GLU A 19 13.28 15.40 35.21
CA GLU A 19 13.61 13.98 35.42
C GLU A 19 12.67 13.28 36.40
N VAL A 20 11.74 14.01 37.01
CA VAL A 20 10.75 13.45 37.96
C VAL A 20 9.95 12.32 37.33
N GLY A 21 9.58 12.43 36.05
CA GLY A 21 8.90 11.36 35.32
C GLY A 21 9.72 10.07 35.24
N ARG A 22 11.03 10.19 34.99
CA ARG A 22 11.97 9.06 34.98
C ARG A 22 12.17 8.46 36.38
N LEU A 23 12.26 9.31 37.40
CA LEU A 23 12.39 8.87 38.78
C LEU A 23 11.19 8.02 39.22
N VAL A 24 9.98 8.53 39.01
CA VAL A 24 8.73 7.87 39.43
C VAL A 24 8.40 6.66 38.55
N GLY A 25 8.58 6.79 37.23
CA GLY A 25 8.18 5.77 36.27
C GLY A 25 9.16 4.61 36.16
N ASP A 26 10.48 4.85 36.24
CA ASP A 26 11.51 3.86 35.88
C ASP A 26 12.41 3.48 37.07
N LEU A 27 13.04 4.49 37.70
CA LEU A 27 14.06 4.28 38.73
C LEU A 27 13.49 3.73 40.05
N LEU A 28 12.43 4.35 40.59
CA LEU A 28 11.83 3.90 41.85
C LEU A 28 11.23 2.48 41.75
N PRO A 29 10.47 2.11 40.70
CA PRO A 29 9.99 0.74 40.52
C PRO A 29 11.13 -0.28 40.41
N SER A 30 12.16 0.03 39.63
CA SER A 30 13.33 -0.85 39.47
C SER A 30 14.08 -1.06 40.79
N LEU A 31 14.26 0.00 41.59
CA LEU A 31 14.92 -0.10 42.90
C LEU A 31 14.08 -0.88 43.91
N ARG A 32 12.75 -0.68 43.94
CA ARG A 32 11.84 -1.40 44.84
C ARG A 32 11.90 -2.92 44.68
N ASN A 33 12.19 -3.42 43.47
CA ASN A 33 12.35 -4.85 43.21
C ASN A 33 13.61 -5.45 43.84
N VAL A 34 14.60 -4.61 44.20
CA VAL A 34 15.91 -5.07 44.68
C VAL A 34 16.16 -4.67 46.14
N ILE A 35 15.64 -3.51 46.55
CA ILE A 35 15.84 -2.94 47.89
C ILE A 35 14.56 -2.26 48.39
N PRO A 36 14.31 -2.24 49.71
CA PRO A 36 13.21 -1.47 50.27
C PRO A 36 13.48 0.03 50.09
N VAL A 37 12.54 0.73 49.44
CA VAL A 37 12.65 2.17 49.17
C VAL A 37 11.64 2.94 50.04
N LYS A 38 12.14 3.87 50.86
CA LYS A 38 11.32 4.79 51.66
C LYS A 38 11.27 6.17 51.00
N VAL A 39 10.07 6.63 50.66
CA VAL A 39 9.84 7.98 50.13
C VAL A 39 9.48 8.89 51.30
N GLN A 40 10.26 9.96 51.52
CA GLN A 40 10.08 10.90 52.65
C GLN A 40 9.34 12.18 52.28
N THR A 41 8.89 12.33 51.03
CA THR A 41 8.23 13.54 50.53
C THR A 41 6.80 13.24 50.06
N GLU A 42 5.89 14.19 50.29
CA GLU A 42 4.50 14.16 49.81
C GLU A 42 4.33 14.83 48.44
N ARG A 43 5.37 15.51 47.94
CA ARG A 43 5.32 16.28 46.68
C ARG A 43 5.58 15.43 45.43
N LEU A 44 5.86 14.14 45.60
CA LEU A 44 6.19 13.25 44.50
C LEU A 44 4.91 12.83 43.76
N PRO A 45 4.83 12.99 42.43
CA PRO A 45 3.68 12.52 41.66
C PRO A 45 3.49 11.01 41.83
N GLN A 46 2.23 10.56 41.89
CA GLN A 46 1.92 9.13 41.90
C GLN A 46 1.94 8.59 40.47
N GLY A 47 2.67 7.49 40.27
CA GLY A 47 2.63 6.74 39.02
C GLY A 47 1.39 5.85 38.95
N ALA A 48 0.82 5.70 37.77
CA ALA A 48 -0.29 4.78 37.51
C ALA A 48 0.22 3.48 36.87
N SER A 49 -0.34 2.35 37.28
CA SER A 49 -0.02 1.07 36.63
C SER A 49 -0.74 0.98 35.29
N HIS A 50 0.04 0.96 34.21
CA HIS A 50 -0.46 0.75 32.85
C HIS A 50 0.27 -0.44 32.25
N ARG A 51 -0.45 -1.33 31.55
CA ARG A 51 0.19 -2.45 30.85
C ARG A 51 0.85 -1.94 29.56
N PRO A 52 2.09 -2.37 29.26
CA PRO A 52 2.72 -2.09 27.97
C PRO A 52 2.01 -2.88 26.87
N SER A 53 1.97 -2.32 25.68
CA SER A 53 1.42 -2.92 24.47
C SER A 53 2.23 -2.48 23.25
N LEU A 54 2.22 -3.28 22.18
CA LEU A 54 2.85 -2.92 20.92
C LEU A 54 1.85 -2.15 20.06
N SER A 55 2.31 -1.11 19.38
CA SER A 55 1.53 -0.33 18.42
C SER A 55 2.24 -0.30 17.07
N LEU A 56 1.58 -0.78 16.02
CA LEU A 56 2.08 -0.78 14.66
C LEU A 56 1.39 0.31 13.83
N ASP A 57 2.22 1.21 13.32
CA ASP A 57 1.87 2.25 12.35
C ASP A 57 2.33 1.83 10.95
N LEU A 58 1.42 1.84 9.97
CA LEU A 58 1.74 1.68 8.55
C LEU A 58 1.20 2.87 7.77
N ARG A 59 2.07 3.48 6.95
CA ARG A 59 1.71 4.60 6.05
C ARG A 59 2.06 4.23 4.61
N PRO A 60 1.11 4.25 3.66
CA PRO A 60 1.40 3.87 2.29
C PRO A 60 2.30 4.90 1.60
N THR A 61 3.16 4.42 0.70
CA THR A 61 4.02 5.22 -0.17
C THR A 61 3.48 5.17 -1.61
N LEU A 62 3.67 6.24 -2.38
CA LEU A 62 3.23 6.33 -3.79
C LEU A 62 3.85 5.23 -4.68
N SER A 63 5.00 4.68 -4.29
CA SER A 63 5.73 3.62 -4.99
C SER A 63 5.08 2.23 -4.86
N GLY A 64 4.01 2.08 -4.08
CA GLY A 64 3.38 0.79 -3.78
C GLY A 64 3.95 0.07 -2.54
N GLY A 65 4.89 0.71 -1.83
CA GLY A 65 5.40 0.28 -0.54
C GLY A 65 4.68 0.93 0.65
N ALA A 66 5.24 0.80 1.85
CA ALA A 66 4.76 1.50 3.04
C ALA A 66 5.88 1.78 4.03
N ILE A 67 5.78 2.89 4.74
CA ILE A 67 6.61 3.17 5.91
C ILE A 67 5.95 2.50 7.11
N ALA A 68 6.69 1.58 7.73
CA ALA A 68 6.28 0.87 8.93
C ALA A 68 7.03 1.37 10.16
N ARG A 69 6.31 1.49 11.28
CA ARG A 69 6.87 1.86 12.57
C ARG A 69 6.20 1.04 13.67
N LEU A 70 7.00 0.32 14.43
CA LEU A 70 6.55 -0.45 15.58
C LEU A 70 7.01 0.25 16.86
N ASP A 71 6.09 0.66 17.72
CA ASP A 71 6.41 1.31 18.99
C ASP A 71 5.90 0.47 20.18
N LEU A 72 6.61 0.50 21.31
CA LEU A 72 6.12 -0.02 22.58
C LEU A 72 5.50 1.13 23.38
N VAL A 73 4.26 0.96 23.79
CA VAL A 73 3.41 2.04 24.29
C VAL A 73 2.66 1.60 25.55
N TYR A 74 2.55 2.52 26.50
CA TYR A 74 1.84 2.33 27.77
C TYR A 74 0.45 2.92 27.72
N GLY A 75 -0.54 2.14 28.16
CA GLY A 75 -1.92 2.59 28.34
C GLY A 75 -2.82 2.50 27.11
N ASP A 76 -4.12 2.73 27.33
CA ASP A 76 -5.15 2.80 26.31
C ASP A 76 -6.18 3.87 26.67
N PRO A 77 -6.16 5.08 26.08
CA PRO A 77 -5.25 5.59 25.03
C PRO A 77 -3.78 5.71 25.49
N PRO A 78 -2.83 5.82 24.53
CA PRO A 78 -1.40 5.80 24.84
C PRO A 78 -0.94 7.01 25.67
N VAL A 79 -0.40 6.77 26.87
CA VAL A 79 0.06 7.81 27.83
C VAL A 79 1.57 8.04 27.78
N ALA A 80 2.35 7.03 27.42
CA ALA A 80 3.78 7.14 27.20
C ALA A 80 4.26 6.12 26.16
N ARG A 81 5.34 6.43 25.47
CA ARG A 81 6.01 5.57 24.50
C ARG A 81 7.43 5.27 24.97
N LEU A 82 7.91 4.06 24.76
CA LEU A 82 9.30 3.71 24.98
C LEU A 82 10.13 4.06 23.73
N VAL A 83 11.08 4.98 23.88
CA VAL A 83 12.00 5.39 22.80
C VAL A 83 13.43 5.31 23.33
N ALA A 84 14.31 4.56 22.66
CA ALA A 84 15.71 4.40 23.06
C ALA A 84 15.90 4.04 24.56
N ASN A 85 15.04 3.15 25.09
CA ASN A 85 15.03 2.73 26.49
C ASN A 85 14.59 3.81 27.50
N GLU A 86 14.05 4.93 27.03
CA GLU A 86 13.48 6.01 27.85
C GLU A 86 11.96 6.11 27.66
N LEU A 87 11.23 6.35 28.75
CA LEU A 87 9.79 6.61 28.70
C LEU A 87 9.54 8.06 28.29
N GLN A 88 9.09 8.24 27.05
CA GLN A 88 8.61 9.51 26.53
C GLN A 88 7.14 9.68 26.86
N LEU A 89 6.81 10.65 27.72
CA LEU A 89 5.43 10.96 28.10
C LEU A 89 4.69 11.62 26.93
N LEU A 90 3.50 11.11 26.61
CA LEU A 90 2.58 11.67 25.63
C LEU A 90 1.40 12.38 26.32
N GLY A 91 1.06 11.95 27.54
CA GLY A 91 -0.01 12.50 28.37
C GLY A 91 0.47 13.08 29.71
N LYS A 92 -0.48 13.34 30.60
CA LYS A 92 -0.20 13.88 31.95
C LYS A 92 0.13 12.81 33.00
N THR A 93 -0.22 11.55 32.73
CA THR A 93 -0.04 10.43 33.66
C THR A 93 1.32 9.78 33.46
N ILE A 94 2.04 9.52 34.56
CA ILE A 94 3.33 8.82 34.54
C ILE A 94 3.06 7.32 34.71
N PRO A 95 3.33 6.47 33.71
CA PRO A 95 3.18 5.03 33.86
C PRO A 95 4.31 4.44 34.70
N LEU A 96 3.98 3.45 35.51
CA LEU A 96 4.96 2.60 36.17
C LEU A 96 5.54 1.61 35.15
N ARG A 97 6.86 1.59 35.04
CA ARG A 97 7.58 0.76 34.09
C ARG A 97 7.61 -0.70 34.54
N ASP A 98 7.27 -1.58 33.61
CA ASP A 98 7.39 -3.03 33.76
C ASP A 98 8.40 -3.58 32.76
N VAL A 99 9.64 -3.73 33.22
CA VAL A 99 10.78 -4.16 32.39
C VAL A 99 10.65 -5.63 31.95
N LEU A 100 9.94 -6.47 32.71
CA LEU A 100 9.80 -7.89 32.37
C LEU A 100 8.84 -8.07 31.19
N GLU A 101 7.66 -7.46 31.27
CA GLU A 101 6.71 -7.49 30.15
C GLU A 101 7.23 -6.73 28.92
N GLU A 102 7.96 -5.63 29.10
CA GLU A 102 8.67 -4.96 28.00
C GLU A 102 9.56 -5.95 27.22
N ARG A 103 10.44 -6.67 27.93
CA ARG A 103 11.35 -7.63 27.30
C ARG A 103 10.62 -8.77 26.60
N ARG A 104 9.52 -9.26 27.19
CA ARG A 104 8.69 -10.31 26.60
C ARG A 104 8.08 -9.83 25.28
N LEU A 105 7.45 -8.65 25.28
CA LEU A 105 6.83 -8.06 24.09
C LEU A 105 7.85 -7.72 23.00
N LEU A 106 9.02 -7.19 23.37
CA LEU A 106 10.09 -6.90 22.41
C LEU A 106 10.60 -8.18 21.74
N SER A 107 10.84 -9.24 22.51
CA SER A 107 11.24 -10.54 21.95
C SER A 107 10.16 -11.15 21.05
N GLU A 108 8.88 -11.03 21.44
CA GLU A 108 7.74 -11.51 20.65
C GLU A 108 7.62 -10.74 19.33
N ALA A 109 7.78 -9.42 19.36
CA ALA A 109 7.78 -8.54 18.19
C ALA A 109 8.90 -8.88 17.19
N GLU A 110 10.12 -9.07 17.69
CA GLU A 110 11.28 -9.41 16.86
C GLU A 110 11.09 -10.75 16.15
N GLN A 111 10.53 -11.74 16.84
CA GLN A 111 10.27 -13.07 16.28
C GLN A 111 9.11 -13.08 15.28
N SER A 112 8.01 -12.39 15.59
CA SER A 112 6.78 -12.40 14.80
C SER A 112 6.81 -11.44 13.62
N LEU A 113 7.11 -10.16 13.86
CA LEU A 113 7.02 -9.08 12.85
C LEU A 113 8.35 -8.87 12.11
N ARG A 114 9.49 -9.19 12.74
CA ARG A 114 10.85 -8.90 12.25
C ARG A 114 11.04 -7.42 11.85
N LEU A 115 10.38 -6.52 12.58
CA LEU A 115 10.53 -5.08 12.43
C LEU A 115 11.30 -4.54 13.65
N PRO A 116 12.26 -3.62 13.46
CA PRO A 116 12.91 -2.94 14.56
C PRO A 116 11.89 -2.04 15.29
N VAL A 117 11.92 -2.09 16.62
CA VAL A 117 11.07 -1.23 17.46
C VAL A 117 11.67 0.18 17.54
N GLY A 118 10.81 1.19 17.45
CA GLY A 118 11.16 2.62 17.57
C GLY A 118 11.83 3.21 16.33
N ARG A 119 11.86 2.49 15.20
CA ARG A 119 12.42 2.99 13.94
C ARG A 119 11.37 2.94 12.83
N GLU A 120 11.46 3.92 11.94
CA GLU A 120 10.73 3.91 10.69
C GLU A 120 11.56 3.14 9.67
N ILE A 121 10.92 2.21 8.98
CA ILE A 121 11.50 1.42 7.90
C ILE A 121 10.58 1.50 6.70
N GLU A 122 11.19 1.74 5.54
CA GLU A 122 10.48 1.67 4.28
C GLU A 122 10.42 0.21 3.84
N LEU A 123 9.20 -0.29 3.69
CA LEU A 123 8.92 -1.61 3.15
C LEU A 123 8.63 -1.46 1.67
N ASP A 124 9.32 -2.24 0.85
CA ASP A 124 8.92 -2.42 -0.53
C ASP A 124 7.57 -3.17 -0.63
N ALA A 125 7.00 -3.27 -1.83
CA ALA A 125 5.72 -3.94 -2.04
C ALA A 125 5.74 -5.43 -1.61
N LEU A 126 6.88 -6.12 -1.73
CA LEU A 126 7.04 -7.53 -1.39
C LEU A 126 7.17 -7.74 0.12
N GLU A 127 7.90 -6.88 0.82
CA GLU A 127 8.05 -6.90 2.26
C GLU A 127 6.74 -6.54 2.96
N LEU A 128 6.05 -5.52 2.45
CA LEU A 128 4.73 -5.12 2.92
C LEU A 128 3.69 -6.24 2.74
N MET A 129 3.79 -6.99 1.64
CA MET A 129 3.02 -8.21 1.43
C MET A 129 3.29 -9.25 2.51
N ARG A 130 4.56 -9.61 2.71
CA ARG A 130 4.93 -10.64 3.69
C ARG A 130 4.50 -10.24 5.09
N LEU A 131 4.65 -8.96 5.42
CA LEU A 131 4.15 -8.39 6.67
C LEU A 131 2.63 -8.55 6.77
N SER A 132 1.87 -8.07 5.78
CA SER A 132 0.41 -8.04 5.82
C SER A 132 -0.27 -9.42 5.78
N ARG A 133 0.31 -10.39 5.06
CA ARG A 133 -0.26 -11.75 4.92
C ARG A 133 0.18 -12.71 6.02
N ASP A 134 1.48 -12.72 6.36
CA ASP A 134 2.04 -13.78 7.18
C ASP A 134 2.20 -13.34 8.64
N ARG A 135 2.58 -12.07 8.87
CA ARG A 135 3.00 -11.59 10.19
C ARG A 135 1.91 -10.80 10.92
N LEU A 136 1.18 -9.95 10.19
CA LEU A 136 0.13 -9.10 10.75
C LEU A 136 -1.05 -9.89 11.34
N PRO A 137 -1.48 -11.05 10.79
CA PRO A 137 -2.52 -11.87 11.41
C PRO A 137 -2.10 -12.52 12.73
N LEU A 138 -0.79 -12.71 12.94
CA LEU A 138 -0.23 -13.28 14.18
C LEU A 138 0.07 -12.20 15.23
N PHE A 139 -0.06 -10.93 14.87
CA PHE A 139 0.28 -9.83 15.74
C PHE A 139 -0.85 -9.53 16.73
N THR A 140 -0.53 -9.68 18.03
CA THR A 140 -1.47 -9.47 19.14
C THR A 140 -1.53 -8.00 19.62
N GLY A 141 -0.72 -7.12 19.04
CA GLY A 141 -0.69 -5.71 19.42
C GLY A 141 -1.74 -4.86 18.71
N LYS A 142 -1.70 -3.55 18.99
CA LYS A 142 -2.58 -2.57 18.36
C LYS A 142 -2.07 -2.21 16.98
N VAL A 143 -2.98 -2.26 16.03
CA VAL A 143 -2.73 -1.89 14.64
C VAL A 143 -3.51 -0.60 14.40
N ASN A 144 -2.82 0.48 14.06
CA ASN A 144 -3.51 1.75 13.80
C ASN A 144 -4.30 1.66 12.49
N GLU A 145 -5.30 2.53 12.30
CA GLU A 145 -6.23 2.43 11.16
C GLU A 145 -5.53 2.32 9.79
N GLY A 146 -4.40 3.00 9.63
CA GLY A 146 -3.59 2.93 8.41
C GLY A 146 -3.05 1.52 8.14
N ALA A 147 -2.76 0.75 9.19
CA ALA A 147 -2.28 -0.61 9.10
C ALA A 147 -3.40 -1.66 9.00
N GLU A 148 -4.56 -1.41 9.61
CA GLU A 148 -5.77 -2.24 9.43
C GLU A 148 -6.23 -2.22 7.97
N ARG A 149 -6.18 -1.04 7.33
CA ARG A 149 -6.47 -0.90 5.89
C ARG A 149 -5.46 -1.63 5.00
N MET A 150 -4.31 -2.07 5.52
CA MET A 150 -3.23 -2.68 4.74
C MET A 150 -3.19 -4.20 4.84
N ARG A 151 -4.23 -4.82 5.42
CA ARG A 151 -4.39 -6.28 5.43
C ARG A 151 -4.54 -6.81 4.00
N ALA A 152 -3.87 -7.92 3.73
CA ALA A 152 -4.04 -8.65 2.49
C ALA A 152 -5.33 -9.47 2.55
N ARG A 153 -6.16 -9.39 1.51
CA ARG A 153 -7.28 -10.31 1.29
C ARG A 153 -6.74 -11.70 0.97
N LYS A 154 -7.54 -12.73 1.27
CA LYS A 154 -7.20 -14.11 0.88
C LYS A 154 -7.51 -14.35 -0.59
N GLU A 155 -8.56 -13.70 -1.09
CA GLU A 155 -9.06 -13.82 -2.45
C GLU A 155 -8.26 -12.92 -3.40
N ALA A 156 -8.01 -13.43 -4.61
CA ALA A 156 -7.31 -12.68 -5.64
C ALA A 156 -8.10 -11.44 -6.09
N ALA A 157 -7.39 -10.45 -6.62
CA ALA A 157 -7.98 -9.25 -7.20
C ALA A 157 -8.95 -9.65 -8.33
N GLN A 158 -10.17 -9.14 -8.25
CA GLN A 158 -11.22 -9.43 -9.22
C GLN A 158 -11.06 -8.53 -10.44
N ILE A 159 -11.15 -9.12 -11.63
CA ILE A 159 -11.15 -8.45 -12.92
C ILE A 159 -12.49 -8.74 -13.58
N ARG A 160 -13.18 -7.69 -14.04
CA ARG A 160 -14.46 -7.79 -14.73
C ARG A 160 -14.55 -6.77 -15.85
N LEU A 161 -15.46 -6.99 -16.78
CA LEU A 161 -15.89 -5.95 -17.69
C LEU A 161 -17.18 -5.33 -17.16
N SER A 162 -17.42 -4.06 -17.48
CA SER A 162 -18.72 -3.43 -17.25
C SER A 162 -19.82 -4.20 -17.99
N GLU A 163 -21.09 -4.05 -17.58
CA GLU A 163 -22.22 -4.72 -18.27
C GLU A 163 -22.31 -4.37 -19.76
N ARG A 164 -21.86 -3.17 -20.15
CA ARG A 164 -21.77 -2.75 -21.56
C ARG A 164 -20.53 -3.31 -22.28
N GLY A 165 -19.53 -3.76 -21.53
CA GLY A 165 -18.23 -4.19 -22.03
C GLY A 165 -17.33 -3.04 -22.50
N ASP A 166 -17.67 -1.82 -22.11
CA ASP A 166 -16.98 -0.57 -22.48
C ASP A 166 -15.91 -0.15 -21.46
N ARG A 167 -15.76 -0.86 -20.33
CA ARG A 167 -14.77 -0.56 -19.28
C ARG A 167 -14.24 -1.83 -18.63
N VAL A 168 -12.98 -1.78 -18.22
CA VAL A 168 -12.38 -2.79 -17.34
C VAL A 168 -12.57 -2.36 -15.88
N GLU A 169 -13.28 -3.18 -15.12
CA GLU A 169 -13.51 -3.00 -13.70
C GLU A 169 -12.64 -3.94 -12.88
N SER A 170 -12.06 -3.42 -11.81
CA SER A 170 -11.24 -4.20 -10.90
C SER A 170 -11.18 -3.51 -9.54
N ASP A 171 -11.08 -4.35 -8.50
CA ASP A 171 -10.85 -3.92 -7.11
C ASP A 171 -9.49 -3.21 -6.95
N ALA A 172 -8.52 -3.61 -7.77
CA ALA A 172 -7.24 -2.93 -7.94
C ALA A 172 -7.27 -1.98 -9.14
N ASP A 173 -6.37 -1.00 -9.17
CA ASP A 173 -6.14 -0.21 -10.39
C ASP A 173 -5.64 -1.15 -11.51
N PRO A 174 -6.32 -1.23 -12.67
CA PRO A 174 -5.88 -2.08 -13.78
C PRO A 174 -4.43 -1.83 -14.21
N LYS A 175 -3.96 -0.57 -14.15
CA LYS A 175 -2.57 -0.23 -14.48
C LYS A 175 -1.58 -0.81 -13.46
N ALA A 176 -1.90 -0.67 -12.17
CA ALA A 176 -1.11 -1.27 -11.09
C ALA A 176 -1.09 -2.81 -11.18
N LEU A 177 -2.20 -3.42 -11.59
CA LEU A 177 -2.33 -4.87 -11.76
C LEU A 177 -1.43 -5.40 -12.89
N ILE A 178 -1.43 -4.73 -14.05
CA ILE A 178 -0.54 -5.08 -15.18
C ILE A 178 0.92 -4.88 -14.81
N ARG A 179 1.25 -3.79 -14.11
CA ARG A 179 2.60 -3.53 -13.64
C ARG A 179 3.08 -4.62 -12.69
N ALA A 180 2.28 -4.94 -11.68
CA ALA A 180 2.59 -5.98 -10.70
C ALA A 180 2.80 -7.34 -11.39
N TRP A 181 1.97 -7.70 -12.37
CA TRP A 181 2.13 -8.93 -13.14
C TRP A 181 3.45 -8.97 -13.92
N ARG A 182 3.80 -7.90 -14.63
CA ARG A 182 5.05 -7.80 -15.40
C ARG A 182 6.30 -7.83 -14.52
N GLU A 183 6.22 -7.28 -13.32
CA GLU A 183 7.30 -7.28 -12.33
C GLU A 183 7.38 -8.61 -11.55
N GLY A 184 6.46 -9.56 -11.79
CA GLY A 184 6.39 -10.81 -11.04
C GLY A 184 5.97 -10.63 -9.58
N ALA A 185 5.32 -9.51 -9.26
CA ALA A 185 4.86 -9.22 -7.91
C ALA A 185 3.65 -10.11 -7.55
N PRO A 186 3.64 -10.78 -6.38
CA PRO A 186 2.54 -11.67 -5.99
C PRO A 186 1.22 -10.97 -5.56
N LEU A 187 1.26 -9.70 -5.15
CA LEU A 187 0.08 -8.93 -4.71
C LEU A 187 -0.02 -7.59 -5.45
N VAL A 188 -1.24 -7.06 -5.51
CA VAL A 188 -1.56 -5.75 -6.09
C VAL A 188 -2.28 -4.88 -5.04
N PRO A 189 -1.98 -3.57 -4.94
CA PRO A 189 -2.72 -2.66 -4.07
C PRO A 189 -4.16 -2.45 -4.56
N LEU A 190 -5.11 -2.44 -3.63
CA LEU A 190 -6.54 -2.24 -3.91
C LEU A 190 -6.92 -0.76 -3.84
N LYS A 191 -7.92 -0.34 -4.63
CA LYS A 191 -8.45 1.03 -4.66
C LYS A 191 -9.02 1.47 -3.30
N LYS A 192 -9.63 0.53 -2.56
CA LYS A 192 -10.23 0.77 -1.24
C LYS A 192 -9.23 0.61 -0.08
N GLY A 193 -7.93 0.51 -0.39
CA GLY A 193 -6.87 0.17 0.56
C GLY A 193 -6.68 -1.33 0.68
N GLY A 194 -5.47 -1.73 1.07
CA GLY A 194 -5.08 -3.12 1.27
C GLY A 194 -4.48 -3.74 0.04
N PHE A 195 -4.23 -5.05 0.11
CA PHE A 195 -3.63 -5.82 -0.97
C PHE A 195 -4.48 -7.04 -1.29
N ALA A 196 -4.43 -7.48 -2.54
CA ALA A 196 -4.98 -8.77 -2.94
C ALA A 196 -3.97 -9.55 -3.77
N PRO A 197 -3.96 -10.90 -3.68
CA PRO A 197 -3.19 -11.74 -4.58
C PRO A 197 -3.50 -11.44 -6.04
N LEU A 198 -2.48 -11.50 -6.89
CA LEU A 198 -2.74 -11.46 -8.32
C LEU A 198 -3.45 -12.76 -8.73
N PRO A 199 -4.41 -12.69 -9.66
CA PRO A 199 -4.94 -13.88 -10.31
C PRO A 199 -3.92 -14.41 -11.33
N THR A 200 -2.81 -14.97 -10.83
CA THR A 200 -1.62 -15.29 -11.63
C THR A 200 -1.92 -16.23 -12.79
N ALA A 201 -2.67 -17.31 -12.55
CA ALA A 201 -3.05 -18.27 -13.59
C ALA A 201 -3.85 -17.60 -14.74
N PHE A 202 -4.74 -16.68 -14.40
CA PHE A 202 -5.51 -15.91 -15.39
C PHE A 202 -4.61 -14.95 -16.17
N LEU A 203 -3.71 -14.22 -15.48
CA LEU A 203 -2.84 -13.24 -16.13
C LEU A 203 -1.74 -13.89 -16.99
N GLU A 204 -1.28 -15.08 -16.63
CA GLU A 204 -0.38 -15.87 -17.49
C GLU A 204 -1.03 -16.21 -18.84
N GLN A 205 -2.33 -16.52 -18.84
CA GLN A 205 -3.06 -16.89 -20.06
C GLN A 205 -3.61 -15.67 -20.82
N HIS A 206 -4.16 -14.68 -20.12
CA HIS A 206 -4.93 -13.57 -20.71
C HIS A 206 -4.42 -12.17 -20.33
N GLY A 207 -3.28 -12.06 -19.64
CA GLY A 207 -2.74 -10.77 -19.18
C GLY A 207 -2.32 -9.84 -20.32
N HIS A 208 -1.97 -10.37 -21.48
CA HIS A 208 -1.67 -9.58 -22.67
C HIS A 208 -2.92 -8.87 -23.22
N LEU A 209 -4.06 -9.54 -23.28
CA LEU A 209 -5.36 -8.95 -23.67
C LEU A 209 -5.75 -7.84 -22.71
N LEU A 210 -5.62 -8.07 -21.40
CA LEU A 210 -5.88 -7.05 -20.40
C LEU A 210 -4.96 -5.83 -20.57
N ALA A 211 -3.68 -6.05 -20.86
CA ALA A 211 -2.73 -4.97 -21.07
C ALA A 211 -3.05 -4.14 -22.32
N GLU A 212 -3.50 -4.78 -23.40
CA GLU A 212 -3.93 -4.10 -24.62
C GLU A 212 -5.16 -3.23 -24.37
N LEU A 213 -6.20 -3.78 -23.73
CA LEU A 213 -7.42 -3.04 -23.40
C LEU A 213 -7.15 -1.84 -22.48
N VAL A 214 -6.33 -2.03 -21.43
CA VAL A 214 -5.98 -0.94 -20.52
C VAL A 214 -5.10 0.12 -21.21
N ALA A 215 -4.24 -0.28 -22.15
CA ALA A 215 -3.44 0.67 -22.92
C ALA A 215 -4.29 1.49 -23.92
N ALA A 216 -5.32 0.88 -24.49
CA ALA A 216 -6.25 1.53 -25.41
C ALA A 216 -7.31 2.37 -24.69
N SER A 217 -7.54 2.14 -23.40
CA SER A 217 -8.51 2.89 -22.61
C SER A 217 -8.16 4.39 -22.50
N ASP A 218 -9.19 5.23 -22.46
CA ASP A 218 -9.02 6.67 -22.27
C ASP A 218 -8.73 7.03 -20.80
N LYS A 219 -8.73 8.34 -20.49
CA LYS A 219 -8.48 8.83 -19.11
C LYS A 219 -9.57 8.41 -18.13
N ASP A 220 -10.79 8.19 -18.61
CA ASP A 220 -11.95 7.78 -17.82
C ASP A 220 -12.08 6.25 -17.77
N GLY A 221 -11.15 5.52 -18.39
CA GLY A 221 -11.13 4.06 -18.48
C GLY A 221 -12.11 3.49 -19.51
N ALA A 222 -12.68 4.33 -20.38
CA ALA A 222 -13.55 3.88 -21.46
C ALA A 222 -12.75 3.26 -22.60
N LEU A 223 -13.25 2.13 -23.09
CA LEU A 223 -12.69 1.36 -24.18
C LEU A 223 -13.24 1.88 -25.51
N PRO A 224 -12.37 2.21 -26.48
CA PRO A 224 -12.81 2.67 -27.79
C PRO A 224 -13.45 1.54 -28.61
N PRO A 225 -14.34 1.83 -29.58
CA PRO A 225 -15.08 0.79 -30.31
C PRO A 225 -14.21 -0.27 -31.02
N HIS A 226 -13.00 0.08 -31.44
CA HIS A 226 -12.09 -0.86 -32.11
C HIS A 226 -11.56 -1.96 -31.18
N THR A 227 -11.66 -1.81 -29.86
CA THR A 227 -11.26 -2.84 -28.89
C THR A 227 -12.39 -3.82 -28.56
N LEU A 228 -13.60 -3.65 -29.12
CA LEU A 228 -14.74 -4.53 -28.88
C LEU A 228 -14.44 -6.03 -29.10
N PRO A 229 -13.70 -6.45 -30.15
CA PRO A 229 -13.34 -7.86 -30.32
C PRO A 229 -12.49 -8.41 -29.17
N ALA A 230 -11.48 -7.65 -28.74
CA ALA A 230 -10.61 -8.02 -27.62
C ALA A 230 -11.39 -8.03 -26.28
N ALA A 231 -12.33 -7.09 -26.10
CA ALA A 231 -13.25 -7.09 -24.96
C ALA A 231 -14.17 -8.32 -24.97
N ALA A 232 -14.63 -8.78 -26.14
CA ALA A 232 -15.40 -10.01 -26.28
C ALA A 232 -14.62 -11.26 -25.84
N GLU A 233 -13.36 -11.32 -26.24
CA GLU A 233 -12.46 -12.42 -25.88
C GLU A 233 -12.19 -12.44 -24.39
N LEU A 234 -11.91 -11.27 -23.80
CA LEU A 234 -11.75 -11.14 -22.35
C LEU A 234 -13.04 -11.51 -21.60
N ALA A 235 -14.21 -11.09 -22.07
CA ALA A 235 -15.50 -11.46 -21.48
C ALA A 235 -15.68 -12.99 -21.46
N ARG A 236 -15.35 -13.67 -22.55
CA ARG A 236 -15.38 -15.14 -22.63
C ARG A 236 -14.41 -15.78 -21.65
N ALA A 237 -13.19 -15.27 -21.53
CA ALA A 237 -12.19 -15.77 -20.59
C ALA A 237 -12.59 -15.56 -19.11
N LEU A 238 -13.45 -14.58 -18.83
CA LEU A 238 -13.99 -14.28 -17.51
C LEU A 238 -15.36 -14.93 -17.25
N ASP A 239 -15.83 -15.81 -18.15
CA ASP A 239 -17.17 -16.42 -18.13
C ASP A 239 -18.31 -15.39 -18.00
N GLN A 240 -18.15 -14.22 -18.65
CA GLN A 240 -19.12 -13.12 -18.68
C GLN A 240 -19.91 -13.09 -20.00
N PRO A 241 -21.15 -12.56 -20.00
CA PRO A 241 -21.89 -12.35 -21.24
C PRO A 241 -21.10 -11.43 -22.18
N PRO A 242 -21.23 -11.60 -23.51
CA PRO A 242 -20.56 -10.73 -24.45
C PRO A 242 -21.04 -9.28 -24.29
N PRO A 243 -20.16 -8.28 -24.51
CA PRO A 243 -20.51 -6.86 -24.53
C PRO A 243 -21.80 -6.57 -25.29
N ALA A 244 -22.72 -5.80 -24.70
CA ALA A 244 -24.01 -5.49 -25.31
C ALA A 244 -23.87 -4.84 -26.70
N ASP A 245 -22.83 -4.04 -26.91
CA ASP A 245 -22.54 -3.37 -28.18
C ASP A 245 -22.17 -4.36 -29.31
N LEU A 246 -21.64 -5.55 -29.00
CA LEU A 246 -21.44 -6.60 -30.00
C LEU A 246 -22.76 -7.23 -30.44
N GLY A 247 -23.75 -7.28 -29.56
CA GLY A 247 -25.11 -7.69 -29.90
C GLY A 247 -25.72 -6.80 -30.99
N ALA A 248 -25.39 -5.51 -31.00
CA ALA A 248 -25.84 -4.56 -32.03
C ALA A 248 -25.20 -4.83 -33.41
N LEU A 249 -24.03 -5.47 -33.46
CA LEU A 249 -23.38 -5.88 -34.71
C LEU A 249 -23.89 -7.22 -35.23
N ARG A 250 -24.57 -8.01 -34.40
CA ARG A 250 -25.08 -9.34 -34.79
C ARG A 250 -25.93 -9.31 -36.07
N PRO A 251 -26.86 -8.35 -36.29
CA PRO A 251 -27.62 -8.25 -37.54
C PRO A 251 -26.79 -7.91 -38.78
N LEU A 252 -25.60 -7.30 -38.62
CA LEU A 252 -24.70 -6.96 -39.74
C LEU A 252 -23.81 -8.14 -40.16
N VAL A 253 -23.62 -9.11 -39.26
CA VAL A 253 -22.75 -10.27 -39.46
C VAL A 253 -23.58 -11.52 -39.80
N GLU A 254 -24.79 -11.64 -39.26
CA GLU A 254 -25.75 -12.69 -39.64
C GLU A 254 -26.13 -12.52 -41.13
N GLY A 255 -25.59 -13.41 -41.98
CA GLY A 255 -25.80 -13.38 -43.43
C GLY A 255 -24.67 -12.73 -44.24
N PHE A 256 -23.53 -12.39 -43.62
CA PHE A 256 -22.35 -11.94 -44.34
C PHE A 256 -21.64 -13.14 -45.01
N GLU A 257 -21.89 -13.36 -46.30
CA GLU A 257 -21.30 -14.46 -47.08
C GLU A 257 -19.87 -14.19 -47.58
N GLY A 258 -19.40 -12.94 -47.50
CA GLY A 258 -18.05 -12.54 -47.87
C GLY A 258 -18.00 -11.18 -48.55
N LEU A 259 -16.78 -10.63 -48.68
CA LEU A 259 -16.56 -9.52 -49.59
C LEU A 259 -16.65 -10.05 -51.04
N PRO A 260 -17.34 -9.35 -51.95
CA PRO A 260 -17.35 -9.75 -53.35
C PRO A 260 -15.91 -9.83 -53.86
N GLU A 261 -15.62 -10.86 -54.65
CA GLU A 261 -14.29 -11.03 -55.25
C GLU A 261 -14.11 -9.95 -56.33
N VAL A 262 -13.51 -8.82 -55.93
CA VAL A 262 -13.19 -7.73 -56.86
C VAL A 262 -11.86 -8.07 -57.51
N ALA A 263 -11.87 -8.30 -58.82
CA ALA A 263 -10.64 -8.44 -59.58
C ALA A 263 -9.73 -7.23 -59.31
N PRO A 264 -8.43 -7.43 -58.98
CA PRO A 264 -7.53 -6.33 -58.70
C PRO A 264 -7.55 -5.38 -59.91
N PRO A 265 -7.62 -4.06 -59.69
CA PRO A 265 -7.63 -3.10 -60.80
C PRO A 265 -6.38 -3.35 -61.67
N ALA A 266 -6.59 -3.38 -62.99
CA ALA A 266 -5.53 -3.64 -63.95
C ALA A 266 -4.43 -2.55 -63.84
N GLY A 267 -3.41 -2.86 -63.05
CA GLY A 267 -2.23 -2.01 -62.83
C GLY A 267 -2.46 -0.83 -61.87
N PRO A 268 -1.38 -0.31 -61.27
CA PRO A 268 -1.46 0.88 -60.44
C PRO A 268 -1.81 2.10 -61.32
N ARG A 269 -3.01 2.66 -61.17
CA ARG A 269 -3.28 4.01 -61.65
C ARG A 269 -2.51 4.99 -60.77
N ARG A 270 -1.38 5.49 -61.27
CA ARG A 270 -0.73 6.70 -60.74
C ARG A 270 -1.66 7.88 -60.95
N ALA A 271 -2.55 8.13 -59.99
CA ALA A 271 -3.33 9.35 -59.90
C ALA A 271 -3.08 10.01 -58.53
N CYS A 272 -1.81 10.26 -58.22
CA CYS A 272 -1.43 11.34 -57.32
C CYS A 272 -0.98 12.50 -58.22
N ALA A 273 -1.94 13.26 -58.74
CA ALA A 273 -1.65 14.61 -59.21
C ALA A 273 -1.44 15.46 -57.95
N HIS A 274 -0.21 15.51 -57.45
CA HIS A 274 0.19 16.62 -56.62
C HIS A 274 0.18 17.87 -57.51
N THR A 275 -0.90 18.62 -57.46
CA THR A 275 -0.88 20.02 -57.90
C THR A 275 -0.03 20.79 -56.89
N SER A 276 1.28 20.79 -57.11
CA SER A 276 2.17 21.82 -56.61
C SER A 276 1.79 23.14 -57.28
N SER A 277 0.84 23.87 -56.68
CA SER A 277 0.60 25.27 -57.01
C SER A 277 1.70 26.11 -56.36
N SER A 278 2.90 26.07 -56.93
CA SER A 278 3.90 27.12 -56.78
C SER A 278 3.67 28.15 -57.88
N ALA A 279 2.93 29.20 -57.57
CA ALA A 279 2.88 30.41 -58.39
C ALA A 279 3.76 31.47 -57.72
N SER A 280 5.02 31.57 -58.17
CA SER A 280 5.85 32.76 -58.00
C SER A 280 6.56 33.09 -59.31
N ALA A 281 6.33 34.33 -59.76
CA ALA A 281 7.07 35.18 -60.71
C ALA A 281 6.00 36.06 -61.40
N GLY A 282 5.86 37.36 -61.09
CA GLY A 282 6.79 38.43 -61.49
C GLY A 282 6.49 38.79 -62.95
N SER A 283 6.18 40.01 -63.40
CA SER A 283 6.56 41.37 -62.98
C SER A 283 5.98 42.41 -63.97
N ALA A 284 6.03 43.70 -63.61
CA ALA A 284 6.02 44.92 -64.44
C ALA A 284 4.65 45.44 -64.95
N SER A 285 4.34 46.73 -65.08
CA SER A 285 4.91 48.02 -64.62
C SER A 285 3.99 49.16 -65.13
N CYS A 286 4.03 50.34 -64.49
CA CYS A 286 3.73 51.69 -65.03
C CYS A 286 2.29 52.22 -65.20
N GLY A 287 2.13 53.49 -64.77
CA GLY A 287 1.01 54.41 -64.99
C GLY A 287 0.84 55.33 -63.76
N ALA A 288 1.78 56.26 -63.52
CA ALA A 288 1.75 57.68 -63.94
C ALA A 288 1.02 58.57 -62.93
#